data_AF-A0A0F9CM33-F1
#
_entry.id   AF-A0A0F9CM33-F1
#
_cell.length_a   1.000
_cell.length_b   1.000
_cell.length_c   1.000
_cell.angle_alpha   90.00
_cell.angle_beta   90.00
_cell.angle_gamma   90.00
#
_symmetry.space_group_name_H-M   'P 1'
#
loop_
_entity.id
_entity.type
_entity.pdbx_description
1 polymer ?
#
loop_
_entity_poly.entity_id
_entity_poly.type
_entity_poly.pdbx_seq_one_letter_code
_entity_poly.pdbx_strand_id
1 'polypeptide(L)'
;MNKKMIEYWFPIKILGVEGPKEKRVAIGRPPSIHLYFARRPMCACRAIILSSLLEIPSDDKLLKDYINLIENYCMGEIPNSVIFEGKND
;
A
#
# COMPACT_ATOMS: atom_id res chain seq x y z
N MET A 1 -4.45 19.30 -14.06
CA MET A 1 -4.33 17.93 -13.54
C MET A 1 -3.95 18.05 -12.07
N ASN A 2 -4.78 17.52 -11.17
CA ASN A 2 -4.35 17.35 -9.79
C ASN A 2 -3.25 16.28 -9.74
N LYS A 3 -2.20 16.56 -8.97
CA LYS A 3 -1.11 15.61 -8.77
C LYS A 3 -1.63 14.40 -7.99
N LYS A 4 -1.17 13.21 -8.37
CA LYS A 4 -1.52 11.96 -7.68
C LYS A 4 -0.61 11.74 -6.48
N MET A 5 -1.10 11.01 -5.48
CA MET A 5 -0.34 10.80 -4.25
C MET A 5 0.96 10.05 -4.49
N ILE A 6 0.99 9.12 -5.46
CA ILE A 6 2.18 8.36 -5.84
C ILE A 6 3.35 9.25 -6.30
N GLU A 7 3.08 10.44 -6.83
CA GLU A 7 4.11 11.41 -7.23
C GLU A 7 4.69 12.18 -6.04
N TYR A 8 3.94 12.25 -4.94
CA TYR A 8 4.31 13.01 -3.75
C TYR A 8 4.93 12.13 -2.67
N TRP A 9 4.34 10.96 -2.40
CA TRP A 9 4.72 10.12 -1.29
C TRP A 9 4.40 8.63 -1.52
N PHE A 10 5.27 7.76 -1.01
CA PHE A 10 5.11 6.31 -1.10
C PHE A 10 5.77 5.57 0.10
N PRO A 11 5.13 4.55 0.69
CA PRO A 11 5.57 3.90 1.93
C PRO A 11 6.69 2.86 1.73
N ILE A 12 7.88 3.30 1.29
CA ILE A 12 9.00 2.39 0.96
C ILE A 12 9.45 1.55 2.18
N LYS A 13 9.52 2.18 3.36
CA LYS A 13 9.99 1.52 4.59
C LYS A 13 9.05 0.39 5.01
N ILE A 14 7.75 0.66 5.04
CA ILE A 14 6.73 -0.32 5.45
C ILE A 14 6.66 -1.45 4.43
N LEU A 15 6.75 -1.14 3.14
CA LEU A 15 6.82 -2.15 2.09
C LEU A 15 7.99 -3.11 2.25
N GLY A 16 9.18 -2.60 2.61
CA GLY A 16 10.35 -3.43 2.86
C GLY A 16 10.18 -4.37 4.05
N VAL A 17 9.39 -3.98 5.06
CA VAL A 17 9.11 -4.79 6.27
C VAL A 17 7.98 -5.78 6.03
N GLU A 18 6.92 -5.39 5.34
CA GLU A 18 5.73 -6.21 5.10
C GLU A 18 5.92 -7.21 3.95
N GLY A 19 6.68 -6.84 2.90
CA GLY A 19 6.93 -7.70 1.75
C GLY A 19 7.48 -9.10 2.10
N PRO A 20 8.46 -9.22 3.00
CA PRO A 20 8.93 -10.51 3.49
C PRO A 20 7.87 -11.31 4.26
N LYS A 21 6.97 -10.64 5.00
CA LYS A 21 5.94 -11.28 5.84
C LYS A 21 4.86 -11.97 5.01
N GLU A 22 4.56 -11.48 3.80
CA GLU A 22 3.66 -12.14 2.86
C GLU A 22 4.15 -13.55 2.45
N LYS A 23 5.42 -13.87 2.70
CA LYS A 23 6.03 -15.14 2.35
C LYS A 23 6.40 -15.96 3.58
N ARG A 24 5.82 -17.15 3.69
CA ARG A 24 6.48 -18.28 4.36
C ARG A 24 7.48 -18.90 3.41
N VAL A 25 8.77 -18.59 3.56
CA VAL A 25 9.83 -19.36 2.91
C VAL A 25 10.11 -20.57 3.80
N ALA A 26 9.71 -21.75 3.35
CA ALA A 26 10.28 -22.96 3.93
C ALA A 26 11.74 -23.08 3.46
N ILE A 27 12.67 -22.65 4.29
CA ILE A 27 14.12 -22.78 4.06
C ILE A 27 14.43 -24.29 3.95
N GLY A 28 15.14 -24.68 2.90
CA GLY A 28 15.59 -26.07 2.70
C GLY A 28 14.63 -27.01 1.95
N ARG A 29 13.48 -26.53 1.45
CA ARG A 29 12.60 -27.32 0.55
C ARG A 29 12.87 -26.93 -0.92
N PRO A 30 13.36 -27.83 -1.78
CA PRO A 30 13.55 -27.57 -3.21
C PRO A 30 12.33 -26.94 -3.93
N PRO A 31 11.07 -27.31 -3.62
CA PRO A 31 9.92 -26.67 -4.26
C PRO A 31 9.60 -25.25 -3.75
N SER A 32 10.29 -24.70 -2.74
CA SER A 32 10.06 -23.32 -2.28
C SER A 32 10.94 -22.27 -2.99
N ILE A 33 11.93 -22.71 -3.77
CA ILE A 33 12.92 -21.87 -4.45
C ILE A 33 12.28 -21.14 -5.65
N HIS A 34 11.59 -21.87 -6.54
CA HIS A 34 10.95 -21.31 -7.73
C HIS A 34 9.78 -20.37 -7.40
N LEU A 35 9.26 -20.46 -6.17
CA LEU A 35 8.24 -19.55 -5.67
C LEU A 35 8.73 -18.09 -5.61
N TYR A 36 10.03 -17.83 -5.55
CA TYR A 36 10.57 -16.46 -5.48
C TYR A 36 10.33 -15.67 -6.78
N PHE A 37 10.58 -16.29 -7.94
CA PHE A 37 10.42 -15.62 -9.24
C PHE A 37 8.95 -15.48 -9.68
N ALA A 38 8.04 -16.29 -9.13
CA ALA A 38 6.61 -16.26 -9.48
C ALA A 38 5.76 -15.30 -8.64
N ARG A 39 6.34 -14.54 -7.69
CA ARG A 39 5.57 -13.72 -6.74
C ARG A 39 5.26 -12.34 -7.28
N ARG A 40 3.98 -11.94 -7.19
CA ARG A 40 3.55 -10.54 -7.24
C ARG A 40 3.52 -9.97 -5.83
N PRO A 41 4.24 -8.88 -5.52
CA PRO A 41 4.27 -8.28 -4.18
C PRO A 41 2.92 -7.62 -3.88
N MET A 42 2.04 -8.29 -3.12
CA MET A 42 0.66 -7.84 -2.93
C MET A 42 0.59 -6.56 -2.08
N CYS A 43 1.44 -6.44 -1.05
CA CYS A 43 1.65 -5.20 -0.29
C CYS A 43 1.94 -4.01 -1.22
N ALA A 44 2.88 -4.19 -2.17
CA ALA A 44 3.26 -3.15 -3.12
C ALA A 44 2.11 -2.82 -4.08
N CYS A 45 1.46 -3.83 -4.64
CA CYS A 45 0.32 -3.63 -5.53
C CYS A 45 -0.80 -2.84 -4.85
N ARG A 46 -1.13 -3.15 -3.59
CA ARG A 46 -2.16 -2.41 -2.83
C ARG A 46 -1.79 -0.93 -2.65
N ALA A 47 -0.57 -0.67 -2.19
CA ALA A 47 -0.08 0.70 -1.99
C ALA A 47 -0.04 1.49 -3.31
N ILE A 48 0.42 0.88 -4.40
CA ILE A 48 0.50 1.51 -5.74
C ILE A 48 -0.89 1.86 -6.25
N ILE A 49 -1.84 0.92 -6.20
CA ILE A 49 -3.21 1.14 -6.69
C ILE A 49 -3.86 2.29 -5.92
N LEU A 50 -3.79 2.26 -4.58
CA LEU A 50 -4.41 3.30 -3.75
C LEU A 50 -3.77 4.68 -3.99
N SER A 51 -2.43 4.73 -4.05
CA SER A 51 -1.69 5.98 -4.30
C SER A 51 -1.90 6.54 -5.71
N SER A 52 -2.25 5.69 -6.68
CA SER A 52 -2.57 6.10 -8.06
C SER A 52 -3.99 6.65 -8.20
N LEU A 53 -4.91 6.19 -7.36
CA LEU A 53 -6.30 6.63 -7.34
C LEU A 53 -6.45 7.97 -6.60
N LEU A 54 -5.80 8.09 -5.44
CA LEU A 54 -5.93 9.26 -4.57
C LEU A 54 -5.20 10.49 -5.13
N GLU A 55 -5.89 11.62 -5.03
CA GLU A 55 -5.33 12.95 -5.32
C GLU A 55 -4.75 13.55 -4.06
N ILE A 56 -3.79 14.47 -4.22
CA ILE A 56 -3.19 15.16 -3.08
C ILE A 56 -4.20 16.17 -2.54
N PRO A 57 -4.63 16.05 -1.27
CA PRO A 57 -5.50 17.04 -0.64
C PRO A 57 -4.72 18.29 -0.22
N SER A 58 -5.40 19.44 -0.18
CA SER A 58 -4.82 20.69 0.33
C SER A 58 -4.83 20.80 1.86
N ASP A 59 -5.66 20.02 2.53
CA ASP A 59 -5.74 19.98 4.00
C ASP A 59 -4.73 18.98 4.59
N ASP A 60 -3.93 19.45 5.55
CA ASP A 60 -2.89 18.67 6.22
C ASP A 60 -3.47 17.53 7.08
N LYS A 61 -4.67 17.71 7.64
CA LYS A 61 -5.33 16.65 8.41
C LYS A 61 -5.70 15.48 7.50
N LEU A 62 -6.36 15.78 6.39
CA LEU A 62 -6.79 14.78 5.41
C LEU A 62 -5.60 14.09 4.73
N LEU A 63 -4.50 14.82 4.51
CA LEU A 63 -3.25 14.25 4.00
C LEU A 63 -2.70 13.17 4.94
N LYS A 64 -2.68 13.42 6.25
CA LYS A 64 -2.23 12.45 7.24
C LYS A 64 -3.13 11.21 7.28
N ASP A 65 -4.44 11.39 7.18
CA ASP A 65 -5.39 10.28 7.14
C ASP A 65 -5.16 9.39 5.91
N TYR A 66 -4.87 10.00 4.76
CA TYR A 66 -4.52 9.30 3.52
C TYR A 66 -3.21 8.53 3.61
N ILE A 67 -2.19 9.11 4.24
CA ILE A 67 -0.93 8.42 4.52
C ILE A 67 -1.19 7.20 5.39
N ASN A 68 -1.88 7.37 6.52
CA ASN A 68 -2.23 6.27 7.43
C ASN A 68 -3.05 5.18 6.72
N LEU A 69 -3.98 5.57 5.85
CA LEU A 69 -4.76 4.64 5.05
C LEU A 69 -3.86 3.80 4.14
N ILE A 70 -2.94 4.41 3.40
CA ILE A 70 -1.98 3.70 2.54
C ILE A 70 -1.12 2.73 3.37
N GLU A 71 -0.65 3.17 4.53
CA GLU A 71 0.18 2.35 5.42
C GLU A 71 -0.58 1.12 5.94
N ASN A 72 -1.81 1.31 6.41
CA ASN A 72 -2.66 0.22 6.88
C ASN A 72 -2.98 -0.79 5.78
N TYR A 73 -3.28 -0.32 4.56
CA TYR A 73 -3.50 -1.20 3.41
C TYR A 73 -2.26 -2.00 3.02
N CYS A 74 -1.06 -1.41 3.18
CA CYS A 74 0.20 -2.12 3.00
C CYS A 74 0.40 -3.24 4.03
N MET A 75 0.01 -3.00 5.29
CA MET A 75 0.04 -3.99 6.37
C MET A 75 -1.07 -5.04 6.24
N GLY A 76 -2.06 -4.82 5.37
CA GLY A 76 -3.21 -5.71 5.20
C GLY A 76 -4.30 -5.51 6.27
N GLU A 77 -4.21 -4.44 7.04
CA GLU A 77 -5.25 -4.02 7.98
C GLU A 77 -6.29 -3.21 7.21
N ILE A 78 -7.42 -3.85 6.91
CA ILE A 78 -8.50 -3.24 6.13
C ILE A 78 -9.46 -2.57 7.12
N PRO A 79 -9.66 -1.24 7.06
CA PRO A 79 -10.67 -0.59 7.87
C PRO A 79 -12.07 -1.09 7.47
N ASN A 80 -12.92 -1.39 8.45
CA ASN A 80 -14.28 -1.90 8.22
C ASN A 80 -15.19 -0.92 7.45
N SER A 81 -14.87 0.38 7.49
CA SER A 81 -15.50 1.40 6.65
C SER A 81 -14.49 2.51 6.39
N VAL A 82 -14.50 3.04 5.17
CA VAL A 82 -13.79 4.27 4.81
C VAL A 82 -14.86 5.25 4.39
N ILE A 83 -15.11 6.25 5.24
CA ILE A 83 -16.01 7.34 4.90
C ILE A 83 -15.15 8.38 4.20
N PHE A 84 -15.23 8.40 2.86
CA PHE A 84 -14.74 9.53 2.11
C PHE A 84 -15.80 10.62 2.25
N GLU A 85 -15.50 11.69 3.00
CA GLU A 85 -16.25 12.92 2.83
C GLU A 85 -15.93 13.43 1.42
N GLY A 86 -16.74 12.99 0.47
CA GLY A 86 -16.70 13.51 -0.88
C GLY A 86 -16.90 15.01 -0.77
N LYS A 87 -15.89 15.78 -1.19
CA LYS A 87 -16.13 17.15 -1.58
C LYS A 87 -17.04 17.07 -2.81
N ASN A 88 -18.34 17.22 -2.56
CA ASN A 88 -19.32 17.48 -3.60
C ASN A 88 -18.97 18.86 -4.17
N ASP A 89 -18.14 18.87 -5.21
CA ASP A 89 -18.19 19.93 -6.21
C ASP A 89 -19.36 19.63 -7.17
#